data_AF-A0A1Y4RMN0-F1
#
_entry.id   AF-A0A1Y4RMN0-F1
#
_cell.length_a   1.000
_cell.length_b   1.000
_cell.length_c   1.000
_cell.angle_alpha   90.00
_cell.angle_beta   90.00
_cell.angle_gamma   90.00
#
_symmetry.space_group_name_H-M   'P 1'
#
loop_
_entity.id
_entity.type
_entity.pdbx_description
1 polymer ?
#
loop_
_entity_poly.entity_id
_entity_poly.type
_entity_poly.pdbx_seq_one_letter_code
_entity_poly.pdbx_strand_id
1 'polypeptide(L)'
;MFYENLREGILATLFLTAAWRDLHFRKIPNRLLRSAAGLRLLFCLPETYLAGWKEMTIHILQDLGSGLLLMTFLLTVTWVCGKGKKLGMGDVKLAGTAALFAGLYRMLWVLLLGTGLAAAVLCLRMIGRKGSRRDTVPLAPFLLGGFLLEFLLRFSLPGLF
;
A
#
# COMPACT_ATOMS: atom_id res chain seq x y z
N MET A 1 7.54 16.31 11.52
CA MET A 1 6.37 16.14 12.41
C MET A 1 5.01 16.49 11.79
N PHE A 2 4.62 17.75 11.54
CA PHE A 2 3.24 18.05 11.06
C PHE A 2 2.93 17.42 9.68
N TYR A 3 3.85 17.54 8.72
CA TYR A 3 3.69 16.98 7.38
C TYR A 3 3.71 15.43 7.37
N GLU A 4 4.48 14.81 8.25
CA GLU A 4 4.53 13.34 8.38
C GLU A 4 3.21 12.79 8.91
N ASN A 5 2.66 13.38 9.97
CA ASN A 5 1.37 12.98 10.53
C ASN A 5 0.23 13.16 9.50
N LEU A 6 0.30 14.21 8.69
CA LEU A 6 -0.67 14.45 7.61
C LEU A 6 -0.57 13.37 6.51
N ARG A 7 0.65 13.01 6.09
CA ARG A 7 0.90 11.93 5.11
C ARG A 7 0.33 10.60 5.60
N GLU A 8 0.53 10.28 6.88
CA GLU A 8 0.00 9.06 7.49
C GLU A 8 -1.53 9.05 7.57
N GLY A 9 -2.17 10.18 7.89
CA GLY A 9 -3.63 10.30 7.87
C GLY A 9 -4.22 10.08 6.46
N ILE A 10 -3.56 10.61 5.42
CA ILE A 10 -3.97 10.41 4.02
C ILE A 10 -3.81 8.94 3.61
N LEU A 11 -2.70 8.30 4.02
CA LEU A 11 -2.49 6.86 3.79
C LEU A 11 -3.55 6.00 4.49
N ALA A 12 -3.84 6.28 5.77
CA ALA A 12 -4.82 5.57 6.55
C ALA A 12 -6.22 5.66 5.91
N THR A 13 -6.63 6.86 5.48
CA THR A 13 -7.91 7.07 4.80
C THR A 13 -7.96 6.37 3.43
N LEU A 14 -6.85 6.34 2.68
CA LEU A 14 -6.74 5.59 1.43
C LEU A 14 -6.90 4.08 1.66
N PHE A 15 -6.18 3.51 2.64
CA PHE A 15 -6.30 2.10 2.97
C PHE A 15 -7.69 1.76 3.49
N LEU A 16 -8.31 2.60 4.34
CA LEU A 16 -9.66 2.38 4.88
C LEU A 16 -10.71 2.36 3.77
N THR A 17 -10.69 3.37 2.89
CA THR A 17 -11.64 3.46 1.78
C THR A 17 -11.45 2.35 0.77
N ALA A 18 -10.20 1.95 0.50
CA ALA A 18 -9.91 0.83 -0.36
C ALA A 18 -10.33 -0.51 0.26
N ALA A 19 -10.02 -0.76 1.53
CA ALA A 19 -10.43 -1.97 2.25
C ALA A 19 -11.96 -2.11 2.28
N TRP A 20 -12.68 -1.03 2.57
CA TRP A 20 -14.14 -1.02 2.55
C TRP A 20 -14.72 -1.35 1.16
N ARG A 21 -14.18 -0.70 0.12
CA ARG A 21 -14.61 -0.93 -1.27
C ARG A 21 -14.25 -2.32 -1.76
N ASP A 22 -13.10 -2.85 -1.38
CA ASP A 22 -12.64 -4.19 -1.76
C ASP A 22 -13.48 -5.28 -1.07
N LEU A 23 -13.84 -5.07 0.20
CA LEU A 23 -14.73 -5.98 0.95
C LEU A 23 -16.14 -6.04 0.35
N HIS A 24 -16.70 -4.89 -0.05
CA HIS A 24 -18.10 -4.81 -0.49
C HIS A 24 -18.30 -4.99 -2.01
N PHE A 25 -17.36 -4.51 -2.83
CA PHE A 25 -17.49 -4.47 -4.29
C PHE A 25 -16.36 -5.22 -5.04
N ARG A 26 -15.34 -5.73 -4.35
CA ARG A 26 -14.14 -6.41 -4.93
C ARG A 26 -13.48 -5.63 -6.08
N LYS A 27 -13.63 -4.31 -6.08
CA LYS A 27 -13.12 -3.40 -7.10
C LYS A 27 -12.61 -2.14 -6.45
N ILE A 28 -11.33 -1.85 -6.63
CA ILE A 28 -10.70 -0.61 -6.19
C ILE A 28 -10.91 0.45 -7.29
N PRO A 29 -11.66 1.54 -7.03
CA PRO A 29 -11.95 2.53 -8.04
C PRO A 29 -10.71 3.35 -8.42
N ASN A 30 -10.36 3.37 -9.71
CA ASN A 30 -9.26 4.19 -10.25
C ASN A 30 -9.40 5.70 -9.95
N ARG A 31 -10.61 6.18 -9.61
CA ARG A 31 -10.83 7.58 -9.20
C ARG A 31 -10.15 7.88 -7.86
N LEU A 32 -10.23 6.95 -6.90
CA LEU A 32 -9.61 7.08 -5.56
C LEU A 32 -8.07 7.13 -5.68
N LEU A 33 -7.51 6.27 -6.51
CA LEU A 33 -6.08 6.23 -6.80
C LEU A 33 -5.59 7.53 -7.45
N ARG A 34 -6.34 8.04 -8.43
CA ARG A 34 -6.02 9.33 -9.08
C ARG A 34 -6.15 10.52 -8.14
N SER A 35 -7.18 10.56 -7.29
CA SER A 35 -7.32 11.63 -6.30
C SER A 35 -6.19 11.60 -5.27
N ALA A 36 -5.76 10.42 -4.84
CA ALA A 36 -4.62 10.27 -3.94
C ALA A 36 -3.32 10.75 -4.59
N ALA A 37 -3.02 10.29 -5.82
CA ALA A 37 -1.85 10.76 -6.56
C ALA A 37 -1.87 12.29 -6.79
N GLY A 38 -3.04 12.86 -7.10
CA GLY A 38 -3.21 14.31 -7.23
C GLY A 38 -3.00 15.05 -5.91
N LEU A 39 -3.50 14.50 -4.80
CA LEU A 39 -3.30 15.06 -3.46
C LEU A 39 -1.81 15.04 -3.07
N ARG A 40 -1.09 13.98 -3.44
CA ARG A 40 0.37 13.90 -3.24
C ARG A 40 1.11 15.01 -3.96
N LEU A 41 0.77 15.24 -5.23
CA LEU A 41 1.32 16.33 -6.05
C LEU A 41 1.04 17.70 -5.42
N LEU A 42 -0.18 17.91 -4.91
CA LEU A 42 -0.60 19.18 -4.33
C LEU A 42 0.11 19.48 -3.00
N PHE A 43 0.31 18.48 -2.14
CA PHE A 43 1.04 18.63 -0.88
C PHE A 43 2.57 18.64 -1.04
N CYS A 44 3.08 18.20 -2.18
CA CYS A 44 4.51 18.29 -2.47
C CYS A 44 4.97 19.76 -2.58
N LEU A 45 4.15 20.62 -3.22
CA LEU A 45 4.44 22.04 -3.44
C LEU A 45 4.73 22.85 -2.14
N PRO A 46 3.91 22.82 -1.08
CA PRO A 46 4.21 23.57 0.14
C PRO A 46 5.42 23.02 0.92
N GLU A 47 5.70 21.72 0.83
CA GLU A 47 6.92 21.11 1.39
C GLU A 47 8.18 21.69 0.69
N THR A 48 8.09 21.98 -0.61
CA THR A 48 9.20 22.54 -1.40
C THR A 48 9.58 23.97 -1.03
N TYR A 49 8.60 24.80 -0.62
CA TYR A 49 8.85 26.20 -0.27
C TYR A 49 9.70 26.33 1.01
N LEU A 50 9.67 25.31 1.87
CA LEU A 50 10.37 25.27 3.15
C LEU A 50 11.74 24.56 3.07
N ALA A 51 11.93 23.60 2.15
CA ALA A 51 13.12 22.73 2.10
C ALA A 51 14.17 23.10 1.03
N GLY A 52 13.80 23.88 0.01
CA GLY A 52 14.71 24.29 -1.07
C GLY A 52 14.76 23.32 -2.27
N TRP A 53 15.24 23.83 -3.41
CA TRP A 53 15.08 23.21 -4.74
C TRP A 53 15.88 21.90 -4.96
N LYS A 54 17.04 21.73 -4.29
CA LYS A 54 17.85 20.51 -4.41
C LYS A 54 17.20 19.32 -3.69
N GLU A 55 16.77 19.53 -2.45
CA GLU A 55 16.11 18.49 -1.64
C GLU A 55 14.76 18.08 -2.26
N MET A 56 14.04 19.02 -2.85
CA MET A 56 12.82 18.76 -3.63
C MET A 56 13.03 17.70 -4.71
N THR A 57 14.08 17.84 -5.52
CA THR A 57 14.31 16.95 -6.68
C THR A 57 14.60 15.53 -6.20
N ILE A 58 15.36 15.40 -5.11
CA ILE A 58 15.72 14.10 -4.52
C ILE A 58 14.48 13.43 -3.93
N HIS A 59 13.68 14.15 -3.13
CA HIS A 59 12.47 13.59 -2.50
C HIS A 59 11.41 13.18 -3.53
N ILE A 60 11.16 14.01 -4.55
CA ILE A 60 10.21 13.68 -5.61
C ILE A 60 10.69 12.46 -6.41
N LEU A 61 11.98 12.42 -6.75
CA LEU A 61 12.53 11.31 -7.53
C LEU A 61 12.52 10.01 -6.72
N GLN A 62 12.75 10.08 -5.41
CA GLN A 62 12.69 8.95 -4.50
C GLN A 62 11.25 8.44 -4.32
N ASP A 63 10.27 9.34 -4.16
CA ASP A 63 8.86 8.98 -4.02
C ASP A 63 8.29 8.42 -5.33
N LEU A 64 8.56 9.06 -6.48
CA LEU A 64 8.16 8.53 -7.78
C LEU A 64 8.88 7.21 -8.08
N GLY A 65 10.16 7.14 -7.75
CA GLY A 65 10.98 5.94 -7.89
C GLY A 65 10.43 4.79 -7.06
N SER A 66 10.04 5.02 -5.81
CA SER A 66 9.47 3.98 -4.94
C SER A 66 8.14 3.46 -5.47
N GLY A 67 7.23 4.35 -5.89
CA GLY A 67 5.94 3.96 -6.44
C GLY A 67 6.09 3.17 -7.74
N LEU A 68 6.96 3.63 -8.65
CA LEU A 68 7.19 2.97 -9.93
C LEU A 68 7.89 1.61 -9.76
N LEU A 69 8.92 1.54 -8.91
CA LEU A 69 9.62 0.29 -8.61
C LEU A 69 8.66 -0.74 -8.02
N LEU A 70 7.87 -0.36 -7.02
CA LEU A 70 6.95 -1.30 -6.38
C LEU A 70 5.85 -1.75 -7.34
N MET A 71 5.33 -0.83 -8.16
CA MET A 71 4.32 -1.15 -9.16
C MET A 71 4.88 -2.11 -10.22
N THR A 72 6.08 -1.85 -10.75
CA THR A 72 6.72 -2.72 -11.74
C THR A 72 7.09 -4.08 -11.14
N PHE A 73 7.63 -4.12 -9.91
CA PHE A 73 7.93 -5.35 -9.18
C PHE A 73 6.70 -6.23 -8.97
N LEU A 74 5.58 -5.65 -8.50
CA LEU A 74 4.35 -6.43 -8.34
C LEU A 74 3.82 -6.90 -9.69
N LEU A 75 3.93 -6.08 -10.75
CA LEU A 75 3.51 -6.47 -12.09
C LEU A 75 4.34 -7.63 -12.65
N THR A 76 5.67 -7.61 -12.49
CA THR A 76 6.54 -8.72 -12.90
C THR A 76 6.25 -9.99 -12.11
N VAL A 77 6.09 -9.90 -10.78
CA VAL A 77 5.70 -11.06 -9.95
C VAL A 77 4.38 -11.66 -10.43
N THR A 78 3.39 -10.82 -10.77
CA THR A 78 2.10 -11.33 -11.26
C THR A 78 2.17 -11.97 -12.63
N TRP A 79 3.07 -11.48 -13.49
CA TRP A 79 3.24 -12.01 -14.83
C TRP A 79 4.01 -13.35 -14.80
N VAL A 80 5.02 -13.46 -13.94
CA VAL A 80 5.87 -14.66 -13.81
C VAL A 80 5.19 -15.75 -12.98
N CYS A 81 4.63 -15.42 -11.82
CA CYS A 81 4.01 -16.41 -10.91
C CYS A 81 2.52 -16.66 -11.19
N GLY A 82 1.84 -15.76 -11.91
CA GLY A 82 0.39 -15.75 -12.02
C GLY A 82 -0.21 -16.74 -13.01
N LYS A 83 0.28 -17.99 -13.10
CA LYS A 83 -0.24 -19.10 -13.94
C LYS A 83 -1.76 -19.32 -13.79
N GLY A 84 -2.58 -18.41 -14.33
CA GLY A 84 -4.05 -18.38 -14.23
C GLY A 84 -4.66 -17.54 -13.08
N LYS A 85 -3.91 -17.15 -12.04
CA LYS A 85 -4.41 -16.30 -10.93
C LYS A 85 -3.63 -14.98 -10.91
N LYS A 86 -4.18 -13.97 -11.57
CA LYS A 86 -3.62 -12.61 -11.59
C LYS A 86 -3.96 -11.92 -10.28
N LEU A 87 -2.98 -11.33 -9.59
CA LEU A 87 -3.23 -10.35 -8.53
C LEU A 87 -4.11 -9.24 -9.12
N GLY A 88 -5.03 -8.70 -8.32
CA GLY A 88 -5.91 -7.65 -8.79
C GLY A 88 -5.08 -6.46 -9.29
N MET A 89 -5.31 -6.02 -10.53
CA MET A 89 -4.68 -4.82 -11.07
C MET A 89 -4.97 -3.59 -10.19
N GLY A 90 -6.09 -3.61 -9.46
CA GLY A 90 -6.41 -2.62 -8.43
C GLY A 90 -5.43 -2.64 -7.26
N ASP A 91 -5.05 -3.84 -6.78
CA ASP A 91 -4.13 -4.03 -5.65
C ASP A 91 -2.71 -3.56 -5.99
N VAL A 92 -2.25 -3.86 -7.22
CA VAL A 92 -0.96 -3.39 -7.74
C VAL A 92 -0.89 -1.86 -7.75
N LYS A 93 -1.96 -1.22 -8.24
CA LYS A 93 -2.04 0.25 -8.28
C LYS A 93 -2.14 0.85 -6.89
N LEU A 94 -2.87 0.21 -5.99
CA LEU A 94 -3.00 0.64 -4.60
C LEU A 94 -1.65 0.60 -3.90
N ALA A 95 -0.93 -0.51 -4.04
CA ALA A 95 0.39 -0.65 -3.45
C ALA A 95 1.38 0.38 -4.02
N GLY A 96 1.40 0.58 -5.34
CA GLY A 96 2.23 1.60 -5.98
C GLY A 96 1.87 3.02 -5.50
N THR A 97 0.57 3.33 -5.39
CA THR A 97 0.13 4.65 -4.90
C THR A 97 0.48 4.85 -3.44
N ALA A 98 0.32 3.82 -2.59
CA ALA A 98 0.71 3.88 -1.19
C ALA A 98 2.23 4.05 -1.01
N ALA A 99 3.04 3.43 -1.87
CA ALA A 99 4.50 3.62 -1.89
C ALA A 99 4.94 5.06 -2.23
N LEU A 100 4.13 5.83 -2.96
CA LEU A 100 4.39 7.25 -3.22
C LEU A 100 4.30 8.10 -1.93
N PHE A 101 3.55 7.64 -0.93
CA PHE A 101 3.36 8.35 0.34
C PHE A 101 4.24 7.77 1.46
N ALA A 102 4.33 6.45 1.55
CA ALA A 102 5.04 5.74 2.60
C ALA A 102 6.53 5.55 2.30
N GLY A 103 6.93 5.64 1.03
CA GLY A 103 8.26 5.23 0.56
C GLY A 103 8.37 3.72 0.33
N LEU A 104 9.47 3.29 -0.30
CA LEU A 104 9.67 1.90 -0.72
C LEU A 104 9.81 0.95 0.47
N TYR A 105 10.72 1.26 1.40
CA TYR A 105 11.05 0.41 2.54
C TYR A 105 9.83 0.11 3.41
N ARG A 106 9.11 1.17 3.78
CA ARG A 106 7.90 1.06 4.61
C ARG A 106 6.79 0.28 3.91
N MET A 107 6.56 0.56 2.63
CA MET A 107 5.52 -0.16 1.88
C MET A 107 5.87 -1.65 1.69
N LEU A 108 7.15 -2.02 1.60
CA LEU A 108 7.56 -3.43 1.58
C LEU A 108 7.22 -4.14 2.89
N TRP A 109 7.43 -3.50 4.05
CA TRP A 109 7.00 -4.04 5.33
C TRP A 109 5.48 -4.19 5.43
N VAL A 110 4.73 -3.18 5.00
CA VAL A 110 3.26 -3.23 4.95
C VAL A 110 2.77 -4.38 4.05
N LEU A 111 3.40 -4.58 2.89
CA LEU A 111 3.11 -5.70 2.00
C LEU A 111 3.45 -7.05 2.63
N LEU A 112 4.61 -7.19 3.27
CA LEU A 112 5.02 -8.43 3.93
C LEU A 112 4.08 -8.79 5.08
N LEU A 113 3.78 -7.84 5.96
CA LEU A 113 2.87 -8.04 7.09
C LEU A 113 1.44 -8.31 6.62
N GLY A 114 0.95 -7.55 5.62
CA GLY A 114 -0.39 -7.72 5.08
C GLY A 114 -0.56 -9.06 4.35
N THR A 115 0.37 -9.43 3.48
CA THR A 115 0.32 -10.74 2.79
C THR A 115 0.55 -11.90 3.75
N GLY A 116 1.38 -11.72 4.78
CA GLY A 116 1.56 -12.69 5.86
C GLY A 116 0.27 -12.92 6.66
N LEU A 117 -0.46 -11.85 7.01
CA LEU A 117 -1.79 -11.95 7.63
C LEU A 117 -2.80 -12.67 6.73
N ALA A 118 -2.81 -12.34 5.44
CA ALA A 118 -3.68 -13.00 4.48
C ALA A 118 -3.38 -14.51 4.42
N ALA A 119 -2.10 -14.88 4.36
CA ALA A 119 -1.64 -16.26 4.37
C ALA A 119 -2.03 -16.99 5.66
N ALA A 120 -1.88 -16.36 6.82
CA ALA A 120 -2.28 -16.94 8.11
C ALA A 120 -3.79 -17.24 8.16
N VAL A 121 -4.62 -16.28 7.73
CA VAL A 121 -6.08 -16.47 7.68
C VAL A 121 -6.48 -17.56 6.68
N LEU A 122 -5.81 -17.62 5.52
CA LEU A 122 -5.97 -18.70 4.55
C LEU A 122 -5.62 -20.07 5.15
N CYS A 123 -4.49 -20.19 5.84
CA CYS A 123 -4.09 -21.42 6.53
C CYS A 123 -5.12 -21.86 7.57
N LEU A 124 -5.60 -20.94 8.41
CA LEU A 124 -6.63 -21.23 9.41
C LEU A 124 -7.95 -21.71 8.75
N ARG A 125 -8.37 -21.09 7.64
CA ARG A 125 -9.56 -21.52 6.89
C ARG A 125 -9.39 -22.89 6.24
N MET A 126 -8.18 -23.23 5.78
CA MET A 126 -7.88 -24.55 5.23
C MET A 126 -7.96 -25.64 6.29
N ILE A 127 -7.44 -25.38 7.50
CA ILE A 127 -7.54 -26.31 8.64
C ILE A 127 -9.01 -26.49 9.05
N GLY A 128 -9.79 -25.40 9.07
CA GLY A 128 -11.21 -25.43 9.43
C GLY A 128 -12.17 -25.98 8.35
N ARG A 129 -11.68 -26.43 7.18
CA ARG A 129 -12.47 -26.92 6.01
C ARG A 129 -13.62 -26.00 5.53
N LYS A 130 -13.69 -24.74 5.97
CA LYS A 130 -14.73 -23.74 5.61
C LYS A 130 -14.30 -22.79 4.48
N GLY A 131 -13.83 -23.34 3.36
CA GLY A 131 -13.44 -22.53 2.21
C GLY A 131 -13.27 -23.32 0.92
N SER A 132 -13.87 -22.83 -0.16
CA SER A 132 -13.65 -23.36 -1.51
C SER A 132 -12.33 -22.82 -2.07
N ARG A 133 -11.53 -23.65 -2.77
CA ARG A 133 -10.22 -23.32 -3.38
C ARG A 133 -10.22 -22.11 -4.36
N ARG A 134 -11.38 -21.52 -4.63
CA ARG A 134 -11.62 -20.45 -5.61
C ARG A 134 -11.99 -19.10 -4.99
N ASP A 135 -12.13 -19.00 -3.67
CA ASP A 135 -12.44 -17.72 -3.04
C ASP A 135 -11.23 -16.78 -3.17
N THR A 136 -11.39 -15.78 -4.02
CA THR A 136 -10.43 -14.67 -4.16
C THR A 136 -10.53 -13.85 -2.89
N VAL A 137 -9.46 -13.89 -2.09
CA VAL A 137 -9.39 -13.14 -0.84
C VAL A 137 -9.09 -11.67 -1.19
N PRO A 138 -9.93 -10.71 -0.76
CA PRO A 138 -9.68 -9.28 -1.01
C PRO A 138 -8.40 -8.88 -0.29
N LEU A 139 -7.41 -8.33 -1.00
CA LEU A 139 -6.06 -8.07 -0.48
C LEU A 139 -5.95 -6.71 0.21
N ALA A 140 -6.78 -5.73 -0.17
CA ALA A 140 -6.79 -4.40 0.45
C ALA A 140 -7.04 -4.39 1.98
N PRO A 141 -7.99 -5.17 2.55
CA PRO A 141 -8.18 -5.20 4.01
C PRO A 141 -6.98 -5.80 4.75
N PHE A 142 -6.26 -6.75 4.15
CA PHE A 142 -5.04 -7.30 4.75
C PHE A 142 -3.88 -6.31 4.66
N LEU A 143 -3.76 -5.55 3.57
CA LEU A 143 -2.79 -4.45 3.47
C LEU A 143 -3.06 -3.37 4.54
N LEU A 144 -4.33 -3.03 4.80
CA LEU A 144 -4.69 -2.15 5.90
C LEU A 144 -4.23 -2.72 7.25
N GLY A 145 -4.46 -4.02 7.49
CA GLY A 145 -3.97 -4.69 8.68
C GLY A 145 -2.44 -4.63 8.80
N GLY A 146 -1.73 -4.84 7.70
CA GLY A 146 -0.27 -4.70 7.61
C GLY A 146 0.20 -3.27 7.91
N PHE A 147 -0.53 -2.26 7.44
CA PHE A 147 -0.25 -0.85 7.72
C PHE A 147 -0.44 -0.51 9.20
N LEU A 148 -1.53 -0.99 9.82
CA LEU A 148 -1.75 -0.79 11.26
C LEU A 148 -0.70 -1.50 12.11
N LEU A 149 -0.29 -2.71 11.73
CA LEU A 149 0.78 -3.45 12.41
C LEU A 149 2.13 -2.74 12.27
N GLU A 150 2.48 -2.30 11.06
CA GLU A 150 3.71 -1.52 10.83
C GLU A 150 3.71 -0.25 11.68
N PHE A 151 2.60 0.49 11.70
CA PHE A 151 2.46 1.69 12.52
C PHE A 151 2.64 1.39 14.01
N LEU A 152 2.03 0.31 14.51
CA LEU A 152 2.12 -0.09 15.91
C LEU A 152 3.53 -0.58 16.28
N LEU A 153 4.18 -1.34 15.39
CA LEU A 153 5.55 -1.81 15.56
C LEU A 153 6.54 -0.65 15.58
N ARG A 154 6.39 0.33 14.68
CA ARG A 154 7.21 1.54 14.66
C ARG A 154 7.05 2.35 15.94
N PHE A 155 5.82 2.47 16.44
CA PHE A 155 5.56 3.12 17.72
C PHE A 155 6.21 2.37 18.90
N SER A 156 6.19 1.03 18.88
CA SER A 156 6.72 0.20 19.96
C SER A 156 8.24 -0.04 19.88
N LEU A 157 8.84 0.02 18.70
CA LEU A 157 10.25 -0.30 18.42
C LEU A 157 10.86 0.72 17.44
N PRO A 158 11.09 1.97 17.87
CA PRO A 158 11.57 3.04 16.99
C PRO A 158 12.99 2.84 16.43
N GLY A 159 13.73 1.81 16.87
CA GLY A 159 15.09 1.51 16.41
C GLY A 159 15.20 0.47 15.30
N LEU A 160 14.11 -0.18 14.90
CA LEU A 160 14.10 -1.26 13.90
C LEU A 160 13.46 -0.86 12.56
N PHE A 161 12.79 0.30 12.49
CA PHE A 161 11.95 0.73 11.35
C PHE A 161 12.07 2.22 11.04
#